data_AF-A0A1Z5LGP4-F1
#
_entry.id   AF-A0A1Z5LGP4-F1
#
_cell.length_a   1.000
_cell.length_b   1.000
_cell.length_c   1.000
_cell.angle_alpha   90.00
_cell.angle_beta   90.00
_cell.angle_gamma   90.00
#
_symmetry.space_group_name_H-M   'P 1'
#
loop_
_entity.id
_entity.type
_entity.pdbx_description
1 polymer ?
#
loop_
_entity_poly.entity_id
_entity_poly.type
_entity_poly.pdbx_seq_one_letter_code
_entity_poly.pdbx_strand_id
1 'polypeptide(L)' 'MFVKHCKVEVYLLELKLCQSSNLDSCITKKFSKVDTIGHVEKEARALLKITLQGGGLAAGTQAVPEQQPRFLHHEKIQ' A
#
# COMPACT_ATOMS: atom_id res chain seq x y z
N MET A 1 -31.83 6.30 -5.33
CA MET A 1 -30.99 5.13 -5.00
C MET A 1 -29.61 5.34 -5.60
N PHE A 2 -28.53 5.26 -4.81
CA PHE A 2 -27.17 5.28 -5.34
C PHE A 2 -26.77 3.85 -5.70
N VAL A 3 -26.65 3.56 -6.99
CA VAL A 3 -26.19 2.26 -7.48
C VAL A 3 -24.68 2.14 -7.24
N LYS A 4 -24.26 1.13 -6.47
CA LYS A 4 -22.84 0.78 -6.36
C LYS A 4 -22.46 -0.01 -7.60
N HIS A 5 -21.64 0.60 -8.46
CA HIS A 5 -21.09 -0.10 -9.61
C HIS A 5 -19.96 -1.01 -9.15
N CYS A 6 -20.13 -2.32 -9.31
CA CYS A 6 -19.05 -3.28 -9.15
C CYS A 6 -18.11 -3.13 -10.35
N LYS A 7 -16.97 -2.47 -10.15
CA LYS A 7 -15.94 -2.25 -11.16
C LYS A 7 -14.69 -3.03 -10.75
N VAL A 8 -14.10 -3.75 -11.70
CA VAL A 8 -12.82 -4.42 -11.49
C VAL A 8 -11.72 -3.37 -11.39
N GLU A 9 -10.95 -3.43 -10.31
CA GLU A 9 -9.77 -2.60 -10.11
C GLU A 9 -8.53 -3.36 -10.58
N VAL A 10 -7.97 -2.92 -11.71
CA VAL A 10 -6.76 -3.53 -12.31
C VAL A 10 -5.48 -2.99 -11.66
N TYR A 11 -5.51 -1.74 -11.18
CA TYR A 11 -4.38 -1.08 -10.54
C TYR A 11 -4.81 -0.52 -9.19
N LEU A 12 -4.14 -1.01 -8.15
CA LEU A 12 -4.25 -0.48 -6.80
C LEU A 12 -3.52 0.87 -6.69
N LEU A 13 -3.96 1.69 -5.75
CA LEU A 13 -3.33 2.95 -5.41
C LEU A 13 -2.09 2.70 -4.55
N GLU A 14 -0.94 3.17 -5.00
CA GLU A 14 0.30 3.08 -4.24
C GLU A 14 0.45 4.33 -3.34
N LEU A 15 0.51 4.11 -2.03
CA LEU A 15 0.67 5.16 -1.03
C LEU A 15 1.99 4.97 -0.26
N LYS A 16 2.67 6.10 0.00
CA LYS A 16 3.82 6.14 0.91
C LYS A 16 3.34 6.61 2.28
N LEU A 17 3.56 5.76 3.27
CA LEU A 17 3.16 5.96 4.67
C LEU A 17 4.42 6.27 5.49
N CYS A 18 4.39 7.34 6.26
CA CYS A 18 5.48 7.73 7.14
C CYS A 18 4.96 8.16 8.51
N GLN A 19 5.85 8.17 9.49
CA GLN A 19 5.59 8.81 10.78
C GLN A 19 5.99 10.29 10.70
N SER A 20 5.26 11.15 11.43
CA SER A 20 5.60 12.57 11.53
C SER A 20 7.00 12.81 12.12
N SER A 21 7.48 11.91 12.99
CA SER A 21 8.80 11.98 13.61
C SER A 21 9.96 11.67 12.66
N ASN A 22 9.71 10.88 11.61
CA ASN A 22 10.73 10.40 10.68
C ASN A 22 10.14 10.24 9.27
N LEU A 23 10.31 11.27 8.46
CA LEU A 23 9.84 11.29 7.07
C LEU A 23 10.75 10.45 6.14
N ASP A 24 11.97 10.13 6.57
CA ASP A 24 12.90 9.31 5.79
C ASP A 24 12.51 7.82 5.78
N SER A 25 11.86 7.33 6.85
CA SER A 25 11.41 5.95 6.97
C SER A 25 10.00 5.77 6.39
N CYS A 26 9.82 6.12 5.13
CA CYS A 26 8.57 5.90 4.39
C CYS A 26 8.42 4.41 3.98
N ILE A 27 7.24 3.84 4.18
CA ILE A 27 6.86 2.51 3.69
C ILE A 27 5.88 2.68 2.55
N THR A 28 6.12 1.99 1.43
CA THR A 28 5.20 2.00 0.28
C THR A 28 4.25 0.81 0.37
N LYS A 29 2.93 1.05 0.26
CA LYS A 29 1.91 0.00 0.25
C LYS A 29 0.80 0.30 -0.75
N LYS A 30 0.21 -0.76 -1.31
CA LYS A 30 -0.89 -0.70 -2.27
C LYS A 30 -2.23 -0.83 -1.56
N PHE A 31 -3.19 0.02 -1.91
CA PHE A 31 -4.55 0.06 -1.38
C PHE A 31 -5.57 0.06 -2.51
N SER A 32 -6.75 -0.49 -2.26
CA SER A 32 -7.87 -0.42 -3.18
C SER A 32 -8.54 0.95 -3.13
N LYS A 33 -9.14 1.39 -4.23
CA LYS A 33 -10.00 2.59 -4.25
C LYS A 33 -11.19 2.54 -3.30
N VAL A 34 -11.64 1.34 -2.93
CA VAL A 34 -12.76 1.17 -1.99
C VAL A 34 -12.31 1.13 -0.54
N ASP A 35 -11.00 1.10 -0.28
CA ASP A 35 -10.48 1.13 1.08
C ASP A 35 -10.81 2.48 1.73
N THR A 36 -11.25 2.39 2.98
CA THR A 36 -11.56 3.58 3.77
C THR A 36 -10.32 4.09 4.47
N ILE A 37 -10.31 5.38 4.82
CA ILE A 37 -9.21 5.99 5.58
C ILE A 37 -8.94 5.24 6.89
N GLY A 38 -9.96 4.75 7.58
CA GLY A 38 -9.79 3.95 8.80
C GLY A 38 -9.05 2.62 8.57
N HIS A 39 -9.24 1.98 7.40
CA HIS A 39 -8.47 0.80 7.04
C HIS A 39 -7.00 1.16 6.77
N VAL A 40 -6.76 2.22 5.99
CA VAL A 40 -5.40 2.72 5.68
C VAL A 40 -4.66 3.09 6.97
N GLU A 41 -5.32 3.77 7.90
CA GLU A 41 -4.75 4.18 9.18
C GLU A 41 -4.36 2.97 10.05
N LYS A 42 -5.24 1.96 10.13
CA LYS A 42 -4.95 0.73 10.88
C LYS A 42 -3.74 0.00 10.32
N GLU A 43 -3.66 -0.12 8.99
CA GLU A 43 -2.51 -0.71 8.30
C GLU A 43 -1.24 0.13 8.51
N ALA A 44 -1.34 1.46 8.44
CA ALA A 44 -0.22 2.35 8.71
C ALA A 44 0.31 2.18 10.13
N ARG A 45 -0.56 2.11 11.14
CA ARG A 45 -0.17 1.89 12.55
C ARG A 45 0.51 0.53 12.74
N ALA A 46 0.00 -0.53 12.08
CA ALA A 46 0.59 -1.86 12.14
C ALA A 46 1.99 -1.90 11.53
N LEU A 47 2.17 -1.30 10.35
CA LEU A 47 3.45 -1.30 9.62
C LEU A 47 4.49 -0.40 10.27
N LEU A 48 4.06 0.77 10.73
CA LEU A 48 4.92 1.74 11.40
C LEU A 48 5.13 1.39 12.89
N LYS A 49 4.63 0.24 13.36
CA LYS A 49 4.71 -0.24 14.75
C LYS A 49 4.43 0.88 15.76
N ILE A 50 3.40 1.69 15.48
CA ILE A 50 2.98 2.75 16.39
C ILE A 50 2.25 2.08 17.54
N THR A 51 3.01 1.55 18.49
CA THR A 51 2.49 1.22 19.82
C THR A 51 2.10 2.53 20.47
N LEU A 52 0.87 2.60 20.99
CA LEU A 52 0.50 3.64 21.94
C LEU A 52 1.35 3.43 23.20
N GLN A 53 2.62 3.85 23.19
CA GLN A 53 3.56 4.02 24.31
C GLN A 53 4.97 4.20 23.72
N GLY A 54 5.68 5.22 24.21
CA GLY A 54 6.97 5.64 23.68
C GLY A 54 8.11 4.66 23.93
N GLY A 55 9.15 4.81 23.10
CA GLY A 55 10.48 4.28 23.35
C GLY A 55 10.92 3.12 22.45
N GLY A 56 12.03 3.33 21.75
CA GLY A 56 13.00 2.26 21.53
C GLY A 56 13.08 1.61 20.14
N LEU A 57 13.97 2.19 19.32
CA LEU A 57 15.06 1.51 18.59
C LEU A 57 14.78 0.40 17.56
N ALA A 58 15.43 0.64 16.42
CA ALA A 58 16.19 -0.28 15.57
C ALA A 58 15.51 -0.87 14.32
N ALA A 59 15.94 -0.29 13.19
CA ALA A 59 16.67 -0.93 12.10
C ALA A 59 16.07 -2.15 11.38
N GLY A 60 15.93 -2.02 10.06
CA GLY A 60 15.63 -3.12 9.15
C GLY A 60 15.33 -2.69 7.72
N THR A 61 16.37 -2.27 7.00
CA THR A 61 16.64 -2.46 5.56
C THR A 61 15.51 -2.95 4.62
N GLN A 62 15.14 -2.06 3.69
CA GLN A 62 15.18 -2.22 2.21
C GLN A 62 14.55 -3.46 1.54
N ALA A 63 13.61 -3.19 0.61
CA ALA A 63 13.72 -3.49 -0.84
C ALA A 63 12.41 -4.00 -1.49
N VAL A 64 11.79 -3.10 -2.27
CA VAL A 64 11.13 -3.29 -3.58
C VAL A 64 10.63 -4.70 -3.93
N PRO A 65 9.31 -4.96 -3.95
CA PRO A 65 8.76 -5.97 -4.86
C PRO A 65 8.68 -5.35 -6.26
N GLU A 66 9.69 -5.66 -7.07
CA GLU A 66 9.68 -5.45 -8.51
C GLU A 66 8.61 -6.38 -9.10
N GLN A 67 7.34 -5.94 -9.10
CA GLN A 67 6.30 -6.62 -9.86
C GLN A 67 6.28 -6.01 -11.26
N GLN A 68 7.16 -6.53 -12.12
CA GLN A 68 7.07 -6.31 -13.55
C GLN A 68 5.68 -6.78 -14.03
N PRO A 69 4.88 -5.94 -14.70
CA PRO A 69 3.70 -6.43 -15.37
C PRO A 69 4.18 -7.33 -16.51
N ARG A 70 4.04 -8.65 -16.33
CA ARG A 70 4.05 -9.61 -17.42
C ARG A 70 2.99 -9.14 -18.40
N PHE A 71 3.41 -8.44 -19.44
CA PHE A 71 2.60 -8.16 -20.61
C PHE A 71 1.99 -9.48 -21.04
N LEU A 72 0.68 -9.53 -20.95
CA LEU A 72 -0.13 -10.58 -21.54
C LEU A 72 0.15 -10.50 -23.04
N HIS A 73 1.09 -11.30 -23.54
CA HIS A 73 1.27 -11.48 -24.98
C HIS A 73 0.02 -12.19 -25.48
N HIS A 74 -0.90 -11.36 -25.94
CA HIS A 74 -2.02 -11.73 -26.75
C HIS A 74 -1.46 -12.44 -27.99
N GLU A 75 -1.76 -13.73 -28.09
CA GLU A 75 -2.32 -14.35 -29.29
C GLU A 75 -1.68 -13.91 -30.62
N LYS A 76 -0.66 -14.66 -31.07
CA LYS A 76 -0.44 -14.83 -32.51
C LYS A 76 -1.37 -15.96 -32.98
N ILE A 77 -2.53 -15.58 -33.50
CA ILE A 77 -3.22 -16.32 -34.55
C ILE A 77 -2.66 -15.83 -35.89
N GLN A 78 -2.42 -16.80 -36.77
CA GLN A 78 -1.82 -16.78 -38.12
C GLN A 78 -0.31 -17.01 -38.19
#